data_AF-A0AAU5Z2I0-F1
#
_entry.id   AF-A0AAU5Z2I0-F1
#
_cell.length_a   1.000
_cell.length_b   1.000
_cell.length_c   1.000
_cell.angle_alpha   90.00
_cell.angle_beta   90.00
_cell.angle_gamma   90.00
#
_symmetry.space_group_name_H-M   'P 1'
#
loop_
_entity.id
_entity.type
_entity.pdbx_description
1 polymer ?
#
loop_
_entity_poly.entity_id
_entity_poly.type
_entity_poly.pdbx_seq_one_letter_code
_entity_poly.pdbx_strand_id
1 'polypeptide(L)'
;MPTTKPAPSARQLELLERAYAYSLTHGLADLSLRPLATAIGSSPRVLLFLFDSKDGLIRALLARARVDELELLRQLDERYDEPPGLTVVARELWTWLAAPERRPLMTFWVEAYGRSLVAPDGPWVDFGRSTVDDWLELLKASQPDPGSAAAEARRTGVLAMLRGALIDLLATGDLNRTTAAVDDYLART
;
A
#
# COMPACT_ATOMS: atom_id res chain seq x y z
N MET A 1 -17.12 -16.38 20.45
CA MET A 1 -17.02 -17.30 19.30
C MET A 1 -16.41 -16.53 18.15
N PRO A 2 -15.35 -17.00 17.48
CA PRO A 2 -14.90 -16.35 16.26
C PRO A 2 -15.93 -16.65 15.18
N THR A 3 -16.75 -15.68 14.82
CA THR A 3 -17.60 -15.77 13.64
C THR A 3 -16.68 -15.66 12.43
N THR A 4 -16.20 -16.80 11.92
CA THR A 4 -15.55 -16.86 10.62
C THR A 4 -16.57 -16.39 9.58
N LYS A 5 -16.39 -15.16 9.10
CA LYS A 5 -17.17 -14.62 7.99
C LYS A 5 -17.03 -15.59 6.81
N PRO A 6 -18.14 -16.01 6.16
CA PRO A 6 -18.07 -16.92 5.03
C PRO A 6 -17.17 -16.34 3.93
N ALA A 7 -16.51 -17.22 3.18
CA ALA A 7 -15.65 -16.81 2.06
C ALA A 7 -16.41 -15.87 1.11
N PRO A 8 -15.75 -14.85 0.54
CA PRO A 8 -16.41 -13.90 -0.36
C PRO A 8 -17.07 -14.62 -1.53
N SER A 9 -18.30 -14.23 -1.86
CA SER A 9 -18.97 -14.76 -3.06
C SER A 9 -18.26 -14.30 -4.34
N ALA A 10 -18.42 -15.03 -5.45
CA ALA A 10 -17.88 -14.62 -6.76
C ALA A 10 -18.34 -13.20 -7.16
N ARG A 11 -19.59 -12.85 -6.83
CA ARG A 11 -20.15 -11.51 -7.08
C ARG A 11 -19.49 -10.43 -6.23
N GLN A 12 -19.14 -10.75 -4.98
CA GLN A 12 -18.43 -9.83 -4.09
C GLN A 12 -17.02 -9.53 -4.62
N LEU A 13 -16.30 -10.56 -5.05
CA LEU A 13 -14.96 -10.41 -5.64
C LEU A 13 -15.01 -9.60 -6.94
N GLU A 14 -15.94 -9.93 -7.84
CA GLU A 14 -16.14 -9.18 -9.09
C GLU A 14 -16.39 -7.69 -8.84
N LEU A 15 -17.29 -7.36 -7.91
CA LEU A 15 -17.59 -5.97 -7.60
C LEU A 15 -16.47 -5.27 -6.82
N LEU A 16 -15.68 -6.00 -6.04
CA LEU A 16 -14.49 -5.45 -5.38
C LEU A 16 -13.46 -5.02 -6.41
N GLU A 17 -13.12 -5.86 -7.40
CA GLU A 17 -12.15 -5.51 -8.44
C GLU A 17 -12.60 -4.31 -9.27
N ARG A 18 -13.88 -4.25 -9.65
CA ARG A 18 -14.42 -3.10 -10.38
C ARG A 18 -14.42 -1.83 -9.53
N ALA A 19 -14.79 -1.94 -8.26
CA ALA A 19 -14.76 -0.80 -7.35
C ALA A 19 -13.33 -0.31 -7.11
N TYR A 20 -12.37 -1.23 -7.01
CA TYR A 20 -10.95 -0.91 -6.89
C TYR A 20 -10.46 -0.14 -8.12
N ALA A 21 -10.72 -0.64 -9.33
CA ALA A 21 -10.36 0.06 -10.57
C ALA A 21 -10.98 1.47 -10.66
N TYR A 22 -12.24 1.61 -10.24
CA TYR A 22 -12.90 2.91 -10.14
C TYR A 22 -12.21 3.83 -9.12
N SER A 23 -11.90 3.34 -7.92
CA SER A 23 -11.26 4.12 -6.87
C SER A 23 -9.84 4.56 -7.21
N LEU A 24 -9.07 3.77 -7.96
CA LEU A 24 -7.74 4.18 -8.43
C LEU A 24 -7.79 5.42 -9.34
N THR A 25 -8.91 5.65 -10.02
CA THR A 25 -9.08 6.78 -10.96
C THR A 25 -9.82 7.97 -10.36
N HIS A 26 -10.63 7.76 -9.31
CA HIS A 26 -11.50 8.79 -8.72
C HIS A 26 -11.15 9.15 -7.27
N GLY A 27 -10.23 8.43 -6.62
CA GLY A 27 -9.86 8.64 -5.21
C GLY A 27 -10.88 8.11 -4.19
N LEU A 28 -10.53 8.19 -2.90
CA LEU A 28 -11.35 7.74 -1.77
C LEU A 28 -12.21 8.86 -1.17
N ALA A 29 -11.74 10.10 -1.17
CA ALA A 29 -12.38 11.26 -0.55
C ALA A 29 -13.77 11.51 -1.14
N ASP A 30 -13.88 11.37 -2.46
CA ASP A 30 -15.11 11.61 -3.21
C ASP A 30 -15.90 10.31 -3.46
N LEU A 31 -15.47 9.19 -2.85
CA LEU A 31 -16.11 7.90 -3.06
C LEU A 31 -17.53 7.93 -2.50
N SER A 32 -18.51 7.97 -3.40
CA SER A 32 -19.92 7.94 -3.10
C SER A 32 -20.55 6.68 -3.71
N LEU A 33 -21.39 6.00 -2.94
CA LEU A 33 -21.94 4.70 -3.33
C LEU A 33 -22.79 4.74 -4.60
N ARG A 34 -23.46 5.88 -4.88
CA ARG A 34 -24.33 6.03 -6.05
C ARG A 34 -23.51 6.09 -7.35
N PRO A 35 -22.60 7.07 -7.55
CA PRO A 35 -21.71 7.10 -8.73
C PRO A 35 -20.91 5.81 -8.91
N LEU A 36 -20.32 5.29 -7.82
CA LEU A 36 -19.57 4.03 -7.87
C LEU A 36 -20.44 2.88 -8.37
N ALA A 37 -21.61 2.67 -7.76
CA ALA A 37 -22.49 1.56 -8.13
C ALA A 37 -22.94 1.65 -9.60
N THR A 38 -23.29 2.85 -10.07
CA THR A 38 -23.62 3.08 -11.47
C THR A 38 -22.46 2.73 -12.39
N ALA A 39 -21.25 3.19 -12.07
CA ALA A 39 -20.06 2.97 -12.89
C ALA A 39 -19.68 1.48 -13.01
N ILE A 40 -19.89 0.68 -11.96
CA ILE A 40 -19.51 -0.75 -11.94
C ILE A 40 -20.66 -1.70 -12.30
N GLY A 41 -21.82 -1.16 -12.72
CA GLY A 41 -22.99 -1.94 -13.11
C GLY A 41 -23.65 -2.66 -11.93
N SER A 42 -23.85 -1.95 -10.81
CA SER A 42 -24.46 -2.45 -9.58
C SER A 42 -25.44 -1.43 -8.99
N SER A 43 -25.89 -1.65 -7.75
CA SER A 43 -26.68 -0.67 -6.99
C SER A 43 -26.06 -0.41 -5.61
N PRO A 44 -26.29 0.77 -5.00
CA PRO A 44 -25.82 1.04 -3.64
C PRO A 44 -26.29 -0.02 -2.64
N ARG A 45 -27.51 -0.53 -2.80
CA ARG A 45 -28.08 -1.58 -1.95
C ARG A 45 -27.29 -2.89 -2.05
N VAL A 46 -26.88 -3.29 -3.26
CA VAL A 46 -26.05 -4.48 -3.47
C VAL A 46 -24.67 -4.30 -2.85
N LEU A 47 -24.05 -3.13 -2.99
CA LEU A 47 -22.75 -2.87 -2.37
C LEU A 47 -22.84 -2.92 -0.83
N LEU A 48 -23.84 -2.27 -0.25
CA LEU A 48 -24.06 -2.33 1.20
C LEU A 48 -24.36 -3.75 1.69
N PHE A 49 -25.10 -4.54 0.91
CA PHE A 49 -25.36 -5.94 1.23
C PHE A 49 -24.07 -6.79 1.22
N LEU A 50 -23.19 -6.61 0.24
CA LEU A 50 -21.98 -7.43 0.09
C LEU A 50 -20.83 -7.00 1.02
N PHE A 51 -20.76 -5.72 1.35
CA PHE A 51 -19.66 -5.15 2.12
C PHE A 51 -20.09 -4.65 3.51
N ASP A 52 -21.32 -4.97 3.93
CA ASP A 52 -21.99 -4.58 5.18
C ASP A 52 -22.25 -3.06 5.34
N SER A 53 -21.34 -2.21 4.89
CA SER A 53 -21.43 -0.75 4.99
C SER A 53 -20.50 -0.07 3.96
N LYS A 54 -20.60 1.27 3.85
CA LYS A 54 -19.61 2.05 3.10
C LYS A 54 -18.20 1.86 3.67
N ASP A 55 -18.08 1.84 4.99
CA ASP A 55 -16.80 1.63 5.67
C ASP A 55 -16.25 0.23 5.41
N GLY A 56 -17.12 -0.79 5.40
CA GLY A 56 -16.71 -2.14 5.05
C GLY A 56 -16.24 -2.27 3.60
N LEU A 57 -16.85 -1.52 2.67
CA LEU A 57 -16.35 -1.43 1.30
C LEU A 57 -14.98 -0.74 1.25
N ILE A 58 -14.80 0.37 1.96
CA ILE A 58 -13.50 1.07 2.01
C ILE A 58 -12.43 0.14 2.58
N ARG A 59 -12.70 -0.58 3.68
CA ARG A 59 -11.78 -1.58 4.25
C ARG A 59 -11.41 -2.65 3.23
N ALA A 60 -12.38 -3.15 2.47
CA ALA A 60 -12.13 -4.14 1.42
C ALA A 60 -11.25 -3.57 0.29
N LEU A 61 -11.46 -2.31 -0.11
CA LEU A 61 -10.64 -1.63 -1.11
C LEU A 61 -9.20 -1.41 -0.61
N LEU A 62 -9.04 -0.98 0.64
CA LEU A 62 -7.71 -0.82 1.26
C LEU A 62 -6.98 -2.17 1.35
N ALA A 63 -7.66 -3.23 1.80
CA ALA A 63 -7.10 -4.57 1.84
C ALA A 63 -6.70 -5.05 0.44
N ARG A 64 -7.51 -4.78 -0.59
CA ARG A 64 -7.19 -5.11 -1.98
C ARG A 64 -5.98 -4.33 -2.51
N ALA A 65 -5.88 -3.04 -2.19
CA ALA A 65 -4.73 -2.21 -2.57
C ALA A 65 -3.41 -2.72 -1.98
N ARG A 66 -3.47 -3.29 -0.77
CA ARG A 66 -2.32 -3.92 -0.11
C ARG A 66 -1.90 -5.24 -0.76
N VAL A 67 -2.75 -5.92 -1.53
CA VAL A 67 -2.39 -7.22 -2.15
C VAL A 67 -1.18 -7.08 -3.08
N ASP A 68 -1.17 -6.06 -3.95
CA ASP A 68 -0.09 -5.88 -4.93
C ASP A 68 1.25 -5.57 -4.24
N GLU A 69 1.17 -4.86 -3.12
CA GLU A 69 2.32 -4.51 -2.27
C GLU A 69 2.84 -5.72 -1.50
N LEU A 70 1.97 -6.47 -0.82
CA LEU A 70 2.34 -7.68 -0.10
C LEU A 70 2.90 -8.77 -1.02
N GLU A 71 2.37 -8.87 -2.24
CA GLU A 71 2.88 -9.79 -3.26
C GLU A 71 4.30 -9.43 -3.70
N LEU A 72 4.64 -8.14 -3.79
CA LEU A 72 6.03 -7.73 -3.98
C LEU A 72 6.91 -8.17 -2.81
N LEU A 73 6.48 -7.91 -1.57
CA LEU A 73 7.26 -8.28 -0.39
C LEU A 73 7.54 -9.80 -0.39
N ARG A 74 6.52 -10.61 -0.73
CA ARG A 74 6.63 -12.07 -0.86
C ARG A 74 7.58 -12.48 -1.98
N GLN A 75 7.47 -11.88 -3.17
CA GLN A 75 8.35 -12.18 -4.30
C GLN A 75 9.81 -11.82 -4.02
N LEU A 76 10.06 -10.75 -3.26
CA LEU A 76 11.39 -10.38 -2.83
C LEU A 76 11.97 -11.39 -1.84
N ASP A 77 11.16 -11.86 -0.89
CA ASP A 77 11.56 -12.88 0.08
C ASP A 77 11.90 -14.21 -0.61
N GLU A 78 11.10 -14.63 -1.59
CA GLU A 78 11.28 -15.91 -2.30
C GLU A 78 12.39 -15.90 -3.36
N ARG A 79 12.77 -14.74 -3.88
CA ARG A 79 13.74 -14.64 -4.99
C ARG A 79 15.17 -14.96 -4.56
N TYR A 80 15.47 -14.83 -3.28
CA TYR A 80 16.83 -14.85 -2.79
C TYR A 80 17.02 -15.98 -1.77
N ASP A 81 17.88 -16.94 -2.13
CA ASP A 81 18.25 -18.03 -1.22
C ASP A 81 19.08 -17.53 -0.01
N GLU A 82 19.80 -16.42 -0.18
CA GLU A 82 20.48 -15.69 0.89
C GLU A 82 20.00 -14.24 0.93
N PRO A 83 19.79 -13.62 2.11
CA PRO A 83 19.23 -12.28 2.21
C PRO A 83 20.01 -11.25 1.37
N PRO A 84 19.38 -10.63 0.36
CA PRO A 84 19.99 -9.53 -0.36
C PRO A 84 20.19 -8.40 0.63
N GLY A 85 21.38 -7.82 0.72
CA GLY A 85 21.63 -6.75 1.69
C GLY A 85 20.62 -5.60 1.53
N LEU A 86 20.26 -4.95 2.64
CA LEU A 86 19.26 -3.86 2.72
C LEU A 86 19.23 -2.86 1.55
N THR A 87 20.40 -2.46 1.04
CA THR A 87 20.51 -1.54 -0.11
C THR A 87 19.90 -2.10 -1.39
N VAL A 88 20.11 -3.39 -1.67
CA VAL A 88 19.57 -4.07 -2.84
C VAL A 88 18.05 -4.12 -2.76
N VAL A 89 17.51 -4.56 -1.62
CA VAL A 89 16.06 -4.59 -1.37
C VAL A 89 15.45 -3.20 -1.51
N ALA A 90 16.07 -2.19 -0.91
CA ALA A 90 15.57 -0.82 -0.99
C ALA A 90 15.50 -0.28 -2.43
N ARG A 91 16.47 -0.62 -3.29
CA ARG A 91 16.46 -0.23 -4.70
C ARG A 91 15.35 -0.93 -5.49
N GLU A 92 15.10 -2.21 -5.21
CA GLU A 92 13.98 -2.93 -5.83
C GLU A 92 12.62 -2.38 -5.39
N LEU A 93 12.47 -2.09 -4.09
CA LEU A 93 11.29 -1.42 -3.56
C LEU A 93 11.08 -0.06 -4.22
N TRP A 94 12.15 0.74 -4.38
CA TRP A 94 12.05 2.03 -5.09
C TRP A 94 11.63 1.86 -6.55
N THR A 95 12.24 0.93 -7.27
CA THR A 95 11.91 0.64 -8.68
C THR A 95 10.43 0.28 -8.82
N TRP A 96 9.90 -0.50 -7.87
CA TRP A 96 8.49 -0.83 -7.82
C TRP A 96 7.65 0.43 -7.54
N LEU A 97 7.92 1.13 -6.43
CA LEU A 97 7.16 2.32 -5.99
C LEU A 97 7.10 3.42 -7.06
N ALA A 98 8.20 3.64 -7.77
CA ALA A 98 8.37 4.73 -8.72
C ALA A 98 7.86 4.42 -10.14
N ALA A 99 7.41 3.19 -10.40
CA ALA A 99 6.90 2.77 -11.70
C ALA A 99 5.69 3.64 -12.13
N PRO A 100 5.70 4.25 -13.34
CA PRO A 100 4.63 5.13 -13.79
C PRO A 100 3.24 4.50 -13.74
N GLU A 101 3.15 3.20 -14.02
CA GLU A 101 1.90 2.43 -14.04
C GLU A 101 1.29 2.30 -12.64
N ARG A 102 2.07 2.49 -11.58
CA ARG A 102 1.61 2.44 -10.18
C ARG A 102 1.20 3.79 -9.62
N ARG A 103 1.36 4.89 -10.36
CA ARG A 103 0.97 6.23 -9.87
C ARG A 103 -0.46 6.30 -9.30
N PRO A 104 -1.49 5.69 -9.93
CA PRO A 104 -2.83 5.67 -9.35
C PRO A 104 -2.89 4.96 -7.99
N LEU A 105 -2.24 3.79 -7.89
CA LEU A 105 -2.15 3.01 -6.65
C LEU A 105 -1.40 3.77 -5.55
N MET A 106 -0.28 4.39 -5.88
CA MET A 106 0.53 5.15 -4.92
C MET A 106 -0.18 6.43 -4.46
N THR A 107 -0.93 7.09 -5.33
CA THR A 107 -1.78 8.23 -4.95
C THR A 107 -2.89 7.79 -3.99
N PHE A 108 -3.57 6.68 -4.32
CA PHE A 108 -4.58 6.06 -3.44
C PHE A 108 -3.98 5.70 -2.07
N TRP A 109 -2.76 5.15 -2.06
CA TRP A 109 -2.05 4.82 -0.83
C TRP A 109 -1.76 6.07 0.02
N VAL A 110 -1.24 7.15 -0.57
CA VAL A 110 -0.97 8.41 0.15
C VAL A 110 -2.25 8.97 0.76
N GLU A 111 -3.35 8.92 0.02
CA GLU A 111 -4.65 9.36 0.51
C GLU A 111 -5.11 8.52 1.72
N ALA A 112 -5.08 7.19 1.61
CA ALA A 112 -5.44 6.29 2.70
C ALA A 112 -4.55 6.46 3.93
N TYR A 113 -3.24 6.63 3.72
CA TYR A 113 -2.26 6.87 4.79
C TYR A 113 -2.57 8.18 5.51
N GLY A 114 -2.75 9.29 4.78
CA GLY A 114 -3.12 10.58 5.34
C GLY A 114 -4.44 10.50 6.13
N ARG A 115 -5.45 9.83 5.59
CA ARG A 115 -6.75 9.59 6.28
C ARG A 115 -6.58 8.84 7.58
N SER A 116 -5.74 7.80 7.62
CA SER A 116 -5.48 7.04 8.84
C SER A 116 -4.86 7.86 9.97
N LEU A 117 -4.15 8.96 9.64
CA LEU A 117 -3.56 9.87 10.61
C LEU A 117 -4.57 10.92 11.12
N VAL A 118 -5.42 11.45 10.25
CA VAL A 118 -6.38 12.52 10.61
C VAL A 118 -7.70 11.99 11.17
N ALA A 119 -8.07 10.76 10.81
CA ALA A 119 -9.26 10.06 11.24
C ALA A 119 -8.85 8.65 11.67
N PRO A 120 -8.26 8.49 12.87
CA PRO A 120 -7.79 7.19 13.35
C PRO A 120 -8.95 6.21 13.59
N ASP A 121 -10.17 6.73 13.75
CA ASP A 121 -11.40 5.95 13.77
C ASP A 121 -11.98 5.74 12.37
N GLY A 122 -12.72 4.65 12.18
CA GLY A 122 -13.40 4.34 10.91
C GLY A 122 -12.58 3.42 10.01
N PRO A 123 -12.79 3.44 8.68
CA PRO A 123 -12.35 2.37 7.79
C PRO A 123 -10.84 2.33 7.53
N TRP A 124 -10.11 3.39 7.85
CA TRP A 124 -8.66 3.54 7.67
C TRP A 124 -7.84 3.19 8.92
N VAL A 125 -8.51 2.79 10.00
CA VAL A 125 -7.85 2.41 11.27
C VAL A 125 -6.72 1.42 11.01
N ASP A 126 -5.59 1.66 11.68
CA ASP A 126 -4.34 0.92 11.58
C ASP A 126 -3.66 0.86 10.20
N PHE A 127 -4.25 1.40 9.12
CA PHE A 127 -3.68 1.32 7.77
C PHE A 127 -2.25 1.87 7.71
N GLY A 128 -2.02 3.05 8.29
CA GLY A 128 -0.68 3.64 8.35
C GLY A 128 0.30 2.80 9.19
N ARG A 129 -0.15 2.29 10.34
CA ARG A 129 0.67 1.46 11.25
C ARG A 129 1.03 0.13 10.61
N SER A 130 0.06 -0.64 10.12
CA SER A 130 0.29 -1.95 9.50
C SER A 130 1.22 -1.82 8.31
N THR A 131 1.09 -0.74 7.53
CA THR A 131 2.00 -0.49 6.40
C THR A 131 3.43 -0.23 6.87
N VAL A 132 3.65 0.48 7.98
CA VAL A 132 4.99 0.64 8.57
C VAL A 132 5.54 -0.71 9.01
N ASP A 133 4.75 -1.46 9.79
CA ASP A 133 5.20 -2.71 10.41
C ASP A 133 5.58 -3.77 9.36
N ASP A 134 4.73 -3.97 8.33
CA ASP A 134 4.99 -4.93 7.25
C ASP A 134 6.30 -4.61 6.49
N TRP A 135 6.58 -3.32 6.24
CA TRP A 135 7.79 -2.90 5.53
C TRP A 135 9.03 -3.03 6.39
N LEU A 136 8.93 -2.67 7.68
CA LEU A 136 10.06 -2.79 8.59
C LEU A 136 10.43 -4.26 8.80
N GLU A 137 9.46 -5.18 8.82
CA GLU A 137 9.78 -6.62 8.89
C GLU A 137 10.44 -7.14 7.61
N LEU A 138 10.00 -6.73 6.41
CA LEU A 138 10.72 -7.09 5.18
C LEU A 138 12.16 -6.55 5.21
N LEU A 139 12.33 -5.26 5.51
CA LEU A 139 13.65 -4.64 5.53
C LEU A 139 14.54 -5.25 6.62
N LYS A 140 13.98 -5.66 7.74
CA LYS A 140 14.70 -6.36 8.81
C LYS A 140 15.26 -7.71 8.34
N ALA A 141 14.51 -8.46 7.53
CA ALA A 141 14.98 -9.74 6.97
C ALA A 141 16.22 -9.58 6.05
N SER A 142 16.43 -8.39 5.50
CA SER A 142 17.56 -8.05 4.62
C SER A 142 18.84 -7.59 5.33
N GLN A 143 18.89 -7.70 6.67
CA GLN A 143 20.00 -7.23 7.51
C GLN A 143 20.71 -8.40 8.20
N PRO A 144 22.06 -8.37 8.32
CA PRO A 144 22.82 -9.45 8.97
C PRO A 144 22.70 -9.46 10.50
N ASP A 145 22.49 -8.31 11.13
CA ASP A 145 22.28 -8.17 12.58
C ASP A 145 21.01 -7.34 12.86
N PRO A 146 19.82 -7.90 12.58
CA PRO A 146 18.55 -7.17 12.62
C PRO A 146 18.16 -6.69 14.03
N GLY A 147 18.74 -7.29 15.07
CA GLY A 147 18.44 -6.99 16.47
C GLY A 147 19.19 -5.78 17.03
N SER A 148 20.22 -5.28 16.33
CA SER A 148 20.95 -4.10 16.80
C SER A 148 20.16 -2.80 16.61
N ALA A 149 20.33 -1.85 17.53
CA ALA A 149 19.74 -0.52 17.42
C ALA A 149 20.21 0.23 16.16
N ALA A 150 21.45 -0.03 15.71
CA ALA A 150 21.97 0.54 14.47
C ALA A 150 21.25 -0.02 13.23
N ALA A 151 20.98 -1.33 13.20
CA ALA A 151 20.20 -1.95 12.13
C ALA A 151 18.77 -1.40 12.10
N GLU A 152 18.14 -1.23 13.26
CA GLU A 152 16.80 -0.64 13.39
C GLU A 152 16.73 0.79 12.87
N ALA A 153 17.65 1.65 13.28
CA ALA A 153 17.75 3.00 12.77
C ALA A 153 17.95 3.02 11.25
N ARG A 154 18.77 2.11 10.72
CA ARG A 154 19.07 2.01 9.28
C ARG A 154 17.82 1.63 8.46
N ARG A 155 17.08 0.57 8.83
CA ARG A 155 15.85 0.18 8.12
C ARG A 155 14.76 1.25 8.23
N THR A 156 14.67 1.92 9.38
CA THR A 156 13.74 3.04 9.58
C THR A 156 14.07 4.21 8.65
N GLY A 157 15.35 4.58 8.56
CA GLY A 157 15.82 5.65 7.66
C GLY A 157 15.58 5.33 6.19
N VAL A 158 15.84 4.08 5.76
CA VAL A 158 15.52 3.61 4.40
C VAL A 158 14.03 3.76 4.11
N LEU A 159 13.16 3.27 5.00
CA LEU A 159 11.71 3.39 4.82
C LEU A 159 11.25 4.85 4.73
N ALA A 160 11.80 5.73 5.57
CA ALA A 160 11.52 7.15 5.55
C ALA A 160 11.95 7.81 4.23
N MET A 161 13.15 7.47 3.72
CA MET A 161 13.65 7.98 2.45
C MET A 161 12.77 7.55 1.28
N LEU A 162 12.41 6.27 1.19
CA LEU A 162 11.56 5.74 0.12
C LEU A 162 10.19 6.44 0.09
N ARG A 163 9.56 6.63 1.26
CA ARG A 163 8.25 7.28 1.37
C ARG A 163 8.32 8.78 1.08
N GLY A 164 9.36 9.46 1.56
CA GLY A 164 9.58 10.88 1.25
C GLY A 164 9.77 11.09 -0.25
N ALA A 165 10.63 10.29 -0.88
CA ALA A 165 10.85 10.33 -2.33
C ALA A 165 9.58 10.01 -3.13
N LEU A 166 8.76 9.06 -2.67
CA LEU A 166 7.48 8.73 -3.29
C LEU A 166 6.51 9.92 -3.26
N ILE A 167 6.35 10.57 -2.10
CA ILE A 167 5.45 11.74 -1.96
C ILE A 167 5.90 12.86 -2.89
N ASP A 168 7.20 13.13 -2.94
CA ASP A 168 7.81 14.10 -3.85
C ASP A 168 7.58 13.75 -5.32
N LEU A 169 7.73 12.47 -5.69
CA LEU A 169 7.51 11.98 -7.05
C LEU A 169 6.05 12.17 -7.46
N LEU A 170 5.10 11.84 -6.58
CA LEU A 170 3.68 12.02 -6.84
C LEU A 170 3.31 13.51 -6.99
N ALA A 171 3.93 14.38 -6.20
CA ALA A 171 3.68 15.82 -6.24
C ALA A 171 4.29 16.51 -7.47
N THR A 172 5.47 16.07 -7.92
CA THR A 172 6.26 16.78 -8.95
C THR A 172 6.34 16.06 -10.29
N GLY A 173 6.13 14.74 -10.31
CA GLY A 173 6.35 13.89 -11.48
C GLY A 173 7.83 13.67 -11.84
N ASP A 174 8.78 14.23 -11.09
CA ASP A 174 10.22 14.22 -11.39
C ASP A 174 10.89 12.93 -10.92
N LEU A 175 10.74 11.88 -11.73
CA LEU A 175 11.31 10.56 -11.46
C LEU A 175 12.84 10.57 -11.36
N ASN A 176 13.51 11.37 -12.18
CA ASN A 176 14.97 11.41 -12.24
C ASN A 176 15.54 11.99 -10.93
N ARG A 177 15.00 13.13 -10.47
CA ARG A 177 15.42 13.76 -9.22
C ARG A 177 15.17 12.85 -8.02
N THR A 178 13.98 12.25 -7.91
CA THR A 178 13.64 11.41 -6.76
C THR A 178 14.45 10.11 -6.75
N THR A 179 14.70 9.52 -7.92
CA THR A 179 15.56 8.32 -8.02
C THR A 179 17.00 8.63 -7.65
N ALA A 180 17.55 9.74 -8.15
CA ALA A 180 18.91 10.17 -7.80
C ALA A 180 19.06 10.40 -6.28
N ALA A 181 18.05 10.97 -5.61
CA ALA A 181 18.06 11.14 -4.16
C ALA A 181 18.05 9.81 -3.41
N VAL A 182 17.25 8.83 -3.86
CA VAL A 182 17.22 7.48 -3.27
C VAL A 182 18.56 6.78 -3.46
N ASP A 183 19.13 6.80 -4.67
CA ASP A 183 20.41 6.15 -4.94
C ASP A 183 21.57 6.78 -4.16
N ASP A 184 21.62 8.11 -4.04
CA ASP A 184 22.63 8.80 -3.22
C ASP A 184 22.50 8.46 -1.73
N TYR A 185 21.27 8.44 -1.19
CA TYR A 185 21.04 8.03 0.20
C TYR A 185 21.50 6.59 0.44
N LEU A 186 21.12 5.66 -0.45
CA LEU A 186 21.48 4.25 -0.33
C LEU A 186 22.99 3.99 -0.50
N ALA A 187 23.71 4.82 -1.25
CA ALA A 187 25.17 4.70 -1.41
C ALA A 187 25.95 5.12 -0.15
N ARG A 188 25.37 5.96 0.70
CA ARG A 188 26.02 6.50 1.91
C ARG A 188 25.72 5.71 3.18
N THR A 189 24.72 4.85 3.14
CA THR A 189 24.18 4.14 4.30
C THR A 189 24.69 2.72 4.34
#